data_AF-A0A7X6JZU3-F1
#
_entry.id   AF-A0A7X6JZU3-F1
#
_cell.length_a   1.000
_cell.length_b   1.000
_cell.length_c   1.000
_cell.angle_alpha   90.00
_cell.angle_beta   90.00
_cell.angle_gamma   90.00
#
_symmetry.space_group_name_H-M   'P 1'
#
loop_
_entity.id
_entity.type
_entity.pdbx_description
1 polymer ?
#
loop_
_entity_poly.entity_id
_entity_poly.type
_entity_poly.pdbx_seq_one_letter_code
_entity_poly.pdbx_strand_id
1 'polypeptide(L)' 'MQVDPDILIVIATLVSVVATASIVAAWADRVVPRLPLLSLAIGLGLFAWVHLGLRPGGLTPRDIPDAFIHVAAMILN' A
#
# COMPACT_ATOMS: atom_id res chain seq x y z
N MET A 1 -3.48 -20.97 3.55
CA MET A 1 -4.12 -19.65 3.44
C MET A 1 -3.18 -18.74 2.67
N GLN A 2 -3.34 -18.65 1.35
CA GLN A 2 -2.67 -17.61 0.58
C GLN A 2 -3.47 -16.33 0.76
N VAL A 3 -2.81 -15.27 1.23
CA VAL A 3 -3.44 -13.94 1.29
C VAL A 3 -3.64 -13.46 -0.14
N ASP A 4 -4.85 -13.00 -0.45
CA ASP A 4 -5.15 -12.48 -1.79
C ASP A 4 -4.24 -11.29 -2.10
N PRO A 5 -3.53 -11.27 -3.25
CA PRO A 5 -2.71 -10.15 -3.68
C PRO A 5 -3.45 -8.81 -3.65
N ASP A 6 -4.77 -8.80 -3.86
CA ASP A 6 -5.56 -7.57 -3.91
C ASP A 6 -5.72 -6.94 -2.53
N ILE A 7 -5.79 -7.76 -1.47
CA ILE A 7 -5.74 -7.29 -0.09
C ILE A 7 -4.39 -6.61 0.19
N LEU A 8 -3.29 -7.21 -0.28
CA LEU A 8 -1.94 -6.66 -0.09
C LEU A 8 -1.78 -5.32 -0.82
N ILE A 9 -2.34 -5.18 -2.03
CA ILE A 9 -2.34 -3.93 -2.80
C ILE A 9 -3.11 -2.84 -2.07
N VAL A 10 -4.30 -3.15 -1.53
CA VAL A 10 -5.10 -2.21 -0.76
C VAL A 10 -4.36 -1.74 0.49
N ILE A 11 -3.79 -2.67 1.26
CA ILE A 11 -3.02 -2.34 2.46
C ILE A 11 -1.80 -1.50 2.12
N ALA A 12 -1.02 -1.90 1.11
CA ALA A 12 0.15 -1.16 0.66
C ALA A 12 -0.22 0.27 0.27
N THR A 13 -1.32 0.45 -0.48
CA THR A 13 -1.82 1.75 -0.88
C THR A 13 -2.19 2.61 0.32
N LEU A 14 -3.01 2.10 1.25
CA LEU A 14 -3.46 2.83 2.43
C LEU A 14 -2.28 3.25 3.31
N VAL A 15 -1.37 2.31 3.59
CA VAL A 15 -0.17 2.57 4.41
C VAL A 15 0.70 3.62 3.75
N SER A 16 0.96 3.52 2.44
CA SER A 16 1.76 4.51 1.72
C SER A 16 1.12 5.90 1.74
N VAL A 17 -0.18 6.02 1.46
CA VAL A 17 -0.88 7.33 1.44
C VAL A 17 -0.86 7.98 2.83
N VAL A 18 -1.21 7.23 3.87
CA VAL A 18 -1.23 7.75 5.25
C VAL A 18 0.19 8.10 5.71
N ALA A 19 1.18 7.27 5.40
CA ALA A 19 2.58 7.54 5.74
C ALA A 19 3.09 8.81 5.03
N THR A 20 2.79 9.00 3.75
CA THR A 20 3.16 10.22 3.02
C THR A 20 2.54 11.47 3.65
N ALA A 21 1.25 11.44 3.98
CA ALA A 21 0.59 12.56 4.66
C ALA A 21 1.23 12.83 6.04
N SER A 22 1.56 11.78 6.79
CA SER A 22 2.20 11.89 8.11
C SER A 22 3.62 12.46 8.03
N ILE A 23 4.38 12.11 6.98
CA ILE A 23 5.71 12.72 6.71
C ILE A 23 5.56 14.22 6.48
N VAL A 24 4.57 14.64 5.70
CA VAL A 24 4.32 16.07 5.42
C VAL A 24 3.94 16.82 6.70
N ALA A 25 3.10 16.22 7.55
CA ALA A 25 2.74 16.80 8.85
C ALA A 25 3.96 16.97 9.77
N ALA A 26 4.76 15.92 9.94
CA ALA A 26 5.97 15.96 10.76
C ALA A 26 7.01 16.95 10.22
N TRP A 27 7.09 17.11 8.90
CA TRP A 27 7.94 18.14 8.27
C TRP A 27 7.50 19.55 8.67
N ALA A 28 6.19 19.83 8.68
CA ALA A 28 5.64 21.10 9.14
C ALA A 28 5.95 21.35 10.62
N ASP A 29 5.90 20.31 11.45
CA ASP A 29 6.20 20.37 12.89
C ASP A 29 7.72 20.39 13.21
N ARG A 30 8.59 20.35 12.18
CA ARG A 30 10.06 20.21 12.31
C ARG A 30 10.49 19.00 13.15
N VAL A 31 9.68 17.94 13.17
CA VAL A 31 9.97 16.67 13.83
C VAL A 31 10.51 15.70 12.79
N VAL A 32 11.54 14.92 13.15
CA VAL A 32 12.09 13.90 12.24
C VAL A 32 11.08 12.74 12.11
N PRO A 33 10.51 12.47 10.91
CA PRO A 33 9.46 11.49 10.73
C PRO A 33 9.97 10.05 10.63
N ARG A 34 10.61 9.54 11.70
CA ARG A 34 11.21 8.19 11.68
C ARG A 34 10.17 7.09 11.46
N LEU A 35 9.05 7.13 12.21
CA LEU A 35 7.99 6.13 12.09
C LEU A 35 7.25 6.24 10.75
N PRO A 36 6.83 7.43 10.28
CA PRO A 36 6.22 7.55 8.96
C PRO A 36 7.12 7.10 7.81
N LEU A 37 8.43 7.36 7.87
CA LEU A 37 9.38 6.88 6.87
C LEU A 37 9.47 5.35 6.86
N LEU A 38 9.50 4.71 8.04
CA LEU A 38 9.49 3.26 8.15
C LEU A 38 8.19 2.66 7.60
N SER A 39 7.05 3.25 7.95
CA SER A 39 5.74 2.82 7.41
C SER A 39 5.67 2.96 5.90
N LEU A 40 6.20 4.06 5.34
CA LEU A 40 6.25 4.25 3.89
C LEU A 40 7.13 3.18 3.23
N ALA A 41 8.30 2.87 3.81
CA ALA A 41 9.18 1.82 3.31
C ALA A 41 8.50 0.44 3.32
N ILE A 42 7.71 0.13 4.35
CA ILE A 42 6.91 -1.11 4.41
C ILE A 42 5.84 -1.13 3.31
N GLY A 43 5.10 -0.03 3.12
CA GLY A 43 4.09 0.06 2.05
C GLY A 43 4.69 -0.12 0.65
N LEU A 44 5.82 0.54 0.37
CA LEU A 44 6.54 0.39 -0.89
C LEU A 44 7.15 -1.02 -1.05
N GLY A 45 7.63 -1.63 0.05
CA GLY A 45 8.11 -3.00 0.07
C GLY A 45 7.02 -4.01 -0.29
N LEU A 46 5.79 -3.79 0.19
CA LEU A 46 4.64 -4.62 -0.18
C LEU A 46 4.29 -4.49 -1.66
N PHE A 47 4.30 -3.27 -2.21
CA PHE A 47 4.13 -3.07 -3.66
C PHE A 47 5.20 -3.81 -4.47
N ALA A 48 6.46 -3.70 -4.06
CA ALA A 48 7.57 -4.41 -4.72
C ALA A 48 7.40 -5.93 -4.63
N TRP A 49 6.99 -6.45 -3.47
CA TRP A 49 6.72 -7.88 -3.28
C TRP A 49 5.62 -8.37 -4.23
N VAL A 50 4.49 -7.64 -4.31
CA VAL A 50 3.38 -8.02 -5.18
C VAL A 50 3.80 -7.95 -6.66
N HIS A 51 4.51 -6.89 -7.05
CA HIS A 51 4.99 -6.68 -8.42
C HIS A 51 5.96 -7.76 -8.88
N LEU A 52 6.90 -8.16 -8.03
CA LEU A 52 7.99 -9.08 -8.39
C LEU A 52 7.64 -10.56 -8.13
N GLY A 53 6.78 -10.84 -7.16
CA GLY A 53 6.57 -12.20 -6.65
C GLY A 53 5.18 -12.79 -6.92
N LEU A 54 4.11 -11.99 -6.91
CA LEU A 54 2.74 -12.51 -6.89
C LEU A 54 1.99 -12.34 -8.21
N ARG A 55 2.31 -11.32 -9.01
CA ARG A 55 1.64 -11.02 -10.29
C ARG A 55 2.61 -11.23 -11.47
N PRO A 56 2.53 -12.34 -12.21
CA PRO A 56 3.31 -12.51 -13.44
C PRO A 56 2.83 -11.47 -14.48
N GLY A 57 3.72 -10.53 -14.84
CA GLY A 57 3.39 -9.36 -15.67
C GLY A 57 3.49 -8.02 -14.93
N GLY A 58 3.68 -8.04 -13.61
CA GLY A 58 3.84 -6.85 -12.78
C GLY A 58 2.52 -6.20 -12.40
N LEU A 59 2.63 -5.07 -11.71
CA LEU A 59 1.53 -4.18 -11.33
C LEU A 59 1.39 -3.06 -12.36
N THR A 60 0.18 -2.90 -12.86
CA THR A 60 -0.27 -1.75 -13.65
C THR A 60 -0.93 -0.72 -12.73
N PRO A 61 -0.95 0.57 -13.11
CA PRO A 61 -1.64 1.60 -12.33
C PRO A 61 -3.15 1.33 -12.14
N ARG A 62 -3.74 0.52 -13.02
CA ARG A 62 -5.16 0.13 -12.97
C ARG A 62 -5.44 -0.95 -11.94
N ASP A 63 -4.44 -1.74 -11.54
CA ASP A 63 -4.62 -2.80 -10.55
C ASP A 63 -4.91 -2.24 -9.15
N ILE A 64 -4.51 -1.00 -8.87
CA ILE A 64 -4.80 -0.35 -7.59
C ILE A 64 -6.32 -0.18 -7.42
N PRO A 65 -7.04 0.59 -8.27
CA PRO A 65 -8.49 0.74 -8.12
C PRO A 65 -9.25 -0.59 -8.25
N ASP A 66 -8.80 -1.50 -9.12
CA ASP A 66 -9.44 -2.81 -9.28
C ASP A 66 -9.33 -3.65 -7.99
N ALA A 67 -8.18 -3.61 -7.30
CA ALA A 67 -8.01 -4.27 -6.01
C ALA A 67 -8.94 -3.71 -4.92
N PHE A 68 -9.16 -2.39 -4.89
CA PHE A 68 -10.13 -1.79 -3.96
C PHE A 68 -11.57 -2.27 -4.23
N ILE A 69 -11.97 -2.36 -5.50
CA ILE A 69 -13.29 -2.86 -5.89
C ILE A 69 -13.43 -4.32 -5.48
N HIS A 70 -12.41 -5.14 -5.74
CA HIS A 70 -12.45 -6.57 -5.41
C HIS A 70 -12.54 -6.80 -3.90
N VAL A 71 -11.74 -6.08 -3.10
CA VAL A 71 -11.79 -6.16 -1.64
C VAL A 71 -13.14 -5.67 -1.11
N ALA A 72 -13.70 -4.59 -1.66
CA ALA A 72 -15.03 -4.12 -1.27
C ALA A 72 -16.10 -5.17 -1.58
N ALA A 73 -16.06 -5.78 -2.77
CA ALA A 73 -16.99 -6.85 -3.15
C ALA A 73 -16.88 -8.06 -2.22
N MET A 74 -15.66 -8.46 -1.84
CA MET A 74 -15.41 -9.55 -0.90
C MET A 74 -15.93 -9.26 0.51
N ILE A 75 -15.90 -8.00 0.98
CA ILE A 75 -16.42 -7.62 2.30
C ILE A 75 -17.96 -7.54 2.30
N LEU A 76 -18.56 -7.07 1.21
CA LEU A 76 -20.00 -6.85 1.11
C LEU A 76 -20.82 -8.11 0.79
N ASN A 77 -20.17 -9.15 0.26
CA ASN A 77 -20.80 -10.41 -0.12
C ASN A 77 -20.82 -11.42 1.03
#